data_AF-A0A2W4YC07-F1
#
_entry.id   AF-A0A2W4YC07-F1
#
_cell.length_a   1.000
_cell.length_b   1.000
_cell.length_c   1.000
_cell.angle_alpha   90.00
_cell.angle_beta   90.00
_cell.angle_gamma   90.00
#
_symmetry.space_group_name_H-M   'P 1'
#
loop_
_entity.id
_entity.type
_entity.pdbx_description
1 polymer ?
#
loop_
_entity_poly.entity_id
_entity_poly.type
_entity_poly.pdbx_seq_one_letter_code
_entity_poly.pdbx_strand_id
1 'polypeptide(L)'
;MAEGHSLTPYRVEDRGSGKYWVYVYDSNYPAGRPTSPTDLHVEFDTQADTWAYQPTASGPGFRGDAQSKTLDLTQRSWRQPPAESAITATGSFTCPFCGPGAEAAADPTVEITLVGEGQLTVAPYISASATASAPALVPSLSNEETVSLVPFKGGLNREVPASYRLPLESLGQPLQVTLTGVAGAAIAQRQPVTLQLTGPGYTANLENLVLSPSQTLTLFLVPQATGPDLTFVANRATDIPRLSINLTDETSAYPFDSSTPETGLSLTERRVSKSSGFDLSGLKLAAGQRVALATNSDLKRLYFADDDLATSQYALTVKNRMVISDRIQVGERQPDLINYTLTYDEDMRASGVQVEGLHQAFFDYNPAFIDPAELPRQQLLAAFEQRDFPITIAYEPLAASTPGPLRLVPSGADPIAKRVFQGSLRKGGEKG
;
A
#
# COMPACT_ATOMS: atom_id res chain seq x y z
N MET A 1 28.96 11.12 5.81
CA MET A 1 27.61 11.40 5.28
C MET A 1 27.76 11.52 3.78
N ALA A 2 27.25 10.57 3.00
CA ALA A 2 27.55 10.45 1.58
C ALA A 2 26.27 10.68 0.77
N GLU A 3 26.37 11.54 -0.24
CA GLU A 3 25.36 11.65 -1.30
C GLU A 3 25.14 10.27 -1.94
N GLY A 4 23.90 9.96 -2.29
CA GLY A 4 23.53 8.73 -2.99
C GLY A 4 23.56 8.95 -4.50
N HIS A 5 23.90 7.92 -5.27
CA HIS A 5 24.02 8.05 -6.72
C HIS A 5 23.42 6.84 -7.43
N SER A 6 22.60 7.08 -8.44
CA SER A 6 21.90 6.02 -9.19
C SER A 6 22.62 5.74 -10.49
N LEU A 7 22.96 4.47 -10.70
CA LEU A 7 23.67 3.96 -11.86
C LEU A 7 22.82 2.90 -12.56
N THR A 8 22.81 2.89 -13.90
CA THR A 8 22.14 1.83 -14.66
C THR A 8 23.19 0.89 -15.25
N PRO A 9 23.40 -0.31 -14.68
CA PRO A 9 24.38 -1.26 -15.20
C PRO A 9 23.95 -1.82 -16.56
N TYR A 10 24.92 -2.11 -17.43
CA TYR A 10 24.64 -2.70 -18.75
C TYR A 10 25.66 -3.76 -19.22
N ARG A 11 26.82 -3.89 -18.56
CA ARG A 11 27.82 -4.92 -18.87
C ARG A 11 28.62 -5.29 -17.62
N VAL A 12 29.02 -6.54 -17.51
CA VAL A 12 29.96 -7.00 -16.48
C VAL A 12 31.19 -7.58 -17.19
N GLU A 13 32.38 -7.28 -16.68
CA GLU A 13 33.65 -7.81 -17.16
C GLU A 13 34.45 -8.39 -15.99
N ASP A 14 34.89 -9.63 -16.14
CA ASP A 14 35.81 -10.28 -15.22
C ASP A 14 37.24 -9.83 -15.55
N ARG A 15 37.93 -9.24 -14.57
CA ARG A 15 39.31 -8.74 -14.69
C ARG A 15 40.33 -9.72 -14.11
N GLY A 16 39.88 -10.90 -13.69
CA GLY A 16 40.66 -11.93 -13.02
C GLY A 16 40.91 -11.61 -11.54
N SER A 17 41.39 -12.62 -10.80
CA SER A 17 41.76 -12.50 -9.38
C SER A 17 40.65 -11.96 -8.47
N GLY A 18 39.39 -12.28 -8.77
CA GLY A 18 38.23 -11.81 -8.00
C GLY A 18 37.84 -10.35 -8.26
N LYS A 19 38.40 -9.70 -9.28
CA LYS A 19 38.06 -8.33 -9.64
C LYS A 19 37.06 -8.29 -10.78
N TYR A 20 35.99 -7.53 -10.60
CA TYR A 20 34.94 -7.35 -11.60
C TYR A 20 34.70 -5.88 -11.87
N TRP A 21 34.47 -5.56 -13.14
CA TRP A 21 34.02 -4.24 -13.57
C TRP A 21 32.59 -4.32 -14.04
N VAL A 22 31.70 -3.58 -13.39
CA VAL A 22 30.30 -3.43 -13.81
C VAL A 22 30.15 -2.08 -14.48
N TYR A 23 30.00 -2.10 -15.80
CA TYR A 23 29.81 -0.90 -16.60
C TYR A 23 28.42 -0.32 -16.43
N VAL A 24 28.36 1.01 -16.33
CA VAL A 24 27.14 1.73 -15.95
C VAL A 24 26.87 2.93 -16.85
N TYR A 25 25.59 3.21 -17.07
CA TYR A 25 25.14 4.53 -17.49
C TYR A 25 24.88 5.38 -16.25
N ASP A 26 25.55 6.52 -16.20
CA ASP A 26 25.38 7.57 -15.20
C ASP A 26 24.66 8.76 -15.85
N SER A 27 23.39 8.98 -15.48
CA SER A 27 22.59 10.06 -16.06
C SER A 27 23.03 11.45 -15.64
N ASN A 28 23.83 11.55 -14.57
CA ASN A 28 24.32 12.81 -14.01
C ASN A 28 25.80 13.05 -14.32
N TYR A 29 26.40 12.26 -15.23
CA TYR A 29 27.77 12.46 -15.66
C TYR A 29 27.96 13.86 -16.28
N PRO A 30 28.94 14.67 -15.82
CA PRO A 30 29.11 16.03 -16.31
C PRO A 30 29.43 16.09 -17.81
N ALA A 31 29.07 17.20 -18.46
CA ALA A 31 29.28 17.39 -19.90
C ALA A 31 30.76 17.22 -20.28
N GLY A 32 31.03 16.27 -21.17
CA GLY A 32 32.38 15.81 -21.51
C GLY A 32 32.44 14.28 -21.55
N ARG A 33 31.43 13.65 -22.19
CA ARG A 33 31.26 12.19 -22.24
C ARG A 33 32.61 11.54 -22.58
N PRO A 34 33.03 10.48 -21.87
CA PRO A 34 34.14 9.69 -22.34
C PRO A 34 33.86 9.29 -23.79
N THR A 35 34.88 9.44 -24.64
CA THR A 35 34.79 9.12 -26.08
C THR A 35 34.56 7.63 -26.30
N SER A 36 34.72 6.82 -25.26
CA SER A 36 34.33 5.42 -25.22
C SER A 36 33.26 5.17 -24.16
N PRO A 37 32.21 4.39 -24.46
CA PRO A 37 31.31 3.86 -23.43
C PRO A 37 32.03 2.94 -22.42
N THR A 38 33.30 2.59 -22.60
CA THR A 38 34.04 1.67 -21.72
C THR A 38 34.69 2.32 -20.49
N ASP A 39 34.40 3.58 -20.19
CA ASP A 39 35.20 4.30 -19.18
C ASP A 39 34.47 4.47 -17.84
N LEU A 40 33.16 4.17 -17.78
CA LEU A 40 32.37 4.24 -16.55
C LEU A 40 31.99 2.85 -16.06
N HIS A 41 32.65 2.45 -14.99
CA HIS A 41 32.41 1.19 -14.32
C HIS A 41 32.49 1.34 -12.80
N VAL A 42 31.73 0.51 -12.11
CA VAL A 42 31.92 0.24 -10.70
C VAL A 42 32.91 -0.93 -10.59
N GLU A 43 33.95 -0.74 -9.80
CA GLU A 43 34.96 -1.76 -9.51
C GLU A 43 34.52 -2.57 -8.30
N PHE A 44 34.57 -3.89 -8.41
CA PHE A 44 34.30 -4.83 -7.34
C PHE A 44 35.52 -5.70 -7.11
N ASP A 45 35.88 -5.91 -5.85
CA ASP A 45 36.86 -6.90 -5.42
C ASP A 45 36.15 -7.91 -4.51
N THR A 46 35.92 -9.11 -5.01
CA THR A 46 35.17 -10.17 -4.32
C THR A 46 36.01 -10.90 -3.27
N GLN A 47 37.33 -10.72 -3.26
CA GLN A 47 38.19 -11.26 -2.20
C GLN A 47 38.21 -10.33 -0.99
N ALA A 48 38.26 -9.02 -1.24
CA ALA A 48 38.20 -8.00 -0.20
C ALA A 48 36.76 -7.63 0.22
N ASP A 49 35.75 -8.08 -0.55
CA ASP A 49 34.33 -7.74 -0.37
C ASP A 49 34.08 -6.22 -0.38
N THR A 50 34.68 -5.55 -1.36
CA THR A 50 34.67 -4.08 -1.50
C THR A 50 34.23 -3.65 -2.89
N TRP A 51 33.75 -2.40 -2.98
CA TRP A 51 33.40 -1.76 -4.24
C TRP A 51 33.83 -0.30 -4.26
N ALA A 52 34.06 0.23 -5.46
CA ALA A 52 34.37 1.63 -5.70
C ALA A 52 33.77 2.13 -7.02
N TYR A 53 33.32 3.38 -7.04
CA TYR A 53 32.90 4.08 -8.24
C TYR A 53 33.46 5.50 -8.23
N GLN A 54 34.17 5.87 -9.30
CA GLN A 54 34.75 7.19 -9.46
C GLN A 54 34.20 7.80 -10.75
N PRO A 55 33.17 8.66 -10.70
CA PRO A 55 32.58 9.21 -11.91
C PRO A 55 33.61 10.07 -12.67
N THR A 56 34.33 10.97 -12.01
CA THR A 56 35.37 11.78 -12.67
C THR A 56 36.62 11.84 -11.83
N ALA A 57 37.79 12.05 -12.43
CA ALA A 57 39.07 12.11 -11.70
C ALA A 57 39.12 13.17 -10.58
N SER A 58 38.30 14.22 -10.67
CA SER A 58 38.18 15.29 -9.68
C SER A 58 36.86 15.28 -8.88
N GLY A 59 35.96 14.34 -9.17
CA GLY A 59 34.64 14.24 -8.54
C GLY A 59 34.63 13.47 -7.21
N PRO A 60 33.50 13.46 -6.50
CA PRO A 60 33.35 12.64 -5.31
C PRO A 60 33.46 11.15 -5.67
N GLY A 61 34.35 10.45 -4.98
CA GLY A 61 34.47 9.00 -5.08
C GLY A 61 33.49 8.29 -4.15
N PHE A 62 32.83 7.27 -4.67
CA PHE A 62 31.94 6.39 -3.92
C PHE A 62 32.68 5.09 -3.63
N ARG A 63 32.56 4.57 -2.40
CA ARG A 63 33.18 3.31 -2.00
C ARG A 63 32.43 2.69 -0.83
N GLY A 64 32.59 1.39 -0.67
CA GLY A 64 32.06 0.65 0.47
C GLY A 64 32.53 -0.79 0.51
N ASP A 65 31.98 -1.52 1.47
CA ASP A 65 32.24 -2.93 1.72
C ASP A 65 30.92 -3.63 2.12
N ALA A 66 30.96 -4.93 2.41
CA ALA A 66 29.76 -5.66 2.82
C ALA A 66 29.13 -5.20 4.15
N GLN A 67 29.90 -4.54 5.02
CA GLN A 67 29.41 -4.00 6.30
C GLN A 67 28.81 -2.61 6.14
N SER A 68 29.27 -1.83 5.15
CA SER A 68 28.82 -0.45 4.96
C SER A 68 27.35 -0.34 4.53
N LYS A 69 26.80 -1.39 3.89
CA LYS A 69 25.42 -1.41 3.34
C LYS A 69 25.13 -0.21 2.42
N THR A 70 26.15 0.31 1.74
CA THR A 70 26.08 1.54 0.92
C THR A 70 25.87 1.28 -0.58
N LEU A 71 25.69 0.03 -1.00
CA LEU A 71 25.41 -0.36 -2.39
C LEU A 71 24.14 -1.22 -2.45
N ASP A 72 23.30 -0.97 -3.46
CA ASP A 72 22.03 -1.65 -3.62
C ASP A 72 21.67 -1.87 -5.10
N LEU A 73 20.85 -2.89 -5.35
CA LEU A 73 20.21 -3.12 -6.64
C LEU A 73 18.72 -2.77 -6.54
N THR A 74 18.33 -1.66 -7.15
CA THR A 74 16.92 -1.25 -7.23
C THR A 74 16.32 -1.62 -8.59
N GLN A 75 15.23 -2.39 -8.57
CA GLN A 75 14.51 -2.76 -9.78
C GLN A 75 13.80 -1.54 -10.39
N ARG A 76 14.11 -1.21 -11.65
CA ARG A 76 13.51 -0.04 -12.34
C ARG A 76 12.11 -0.28 -12.90
N SER A 77 11.67 -1.52 -13.04
CA SER A 77 10.31 -1.86 -13.49
C SER A 77 9.97 -3.34 -13.26
N TRP A 78 8.69 -3.64 -13.10
CA TRP A 78 8.11 -5.00 -13.07
C TRP A 78 8.02 -5.67 -14.45
N ARG A 79 8.85 -5.27 -15.43
CA ARG A 79 8.76 -5.82 -16.79
C ARG A 79 8.93 -7.33 -16.75
N GLN A 80 7.91 -8.03 -17.24
CA GLN A 80 7.98 -9.46 -17.51
C GLN A 80 9.13 -9.73 -18.50
N PRO A 81 9.88 -10.83 -18.34
CA PRO A 81 10.81 -11.30 -19.36
C PRO A 81 10.07 -11.44 -20.70
N PRO A 82 10.75 -11.27 -21.86
CA PRO A 82 10.17 -11.63 -23.15
C PRO A 82 9.66 -13.07 -23.11
N ALA A 83 8.50 -13.35 -23.71
CA ALA A 83 7.80 -14.63 -23.61
C ALA A 83 8.64 -15.86 -24.03
N GLU A 84 9.74 -15.63 -24.74
CA GLU A 84 10.67 -16.65 -25.23
C GLU A 84 11.88 -16.90 -24.31
N SER A 85 11.97 -16.19 -23.17
CA SER A 85 13.07 -16.34 -22.23
C SER A 85 12.91 -17.58 -21.36
N ALA A 86 13.99 -18.32 -21.08
CA ALA A 86 13.97 -19.42 -20.11
C ALA A 86 13.60 -18.97 -18.67
N ILE A 87 13.59 -17.65 -18.42
CA ILE A 87 13.29 -16.99 -17.15
C ILE A 87 11.79 -16.61 -17.07
N THR A 88 11.00 -16.85 -18.13
CA THR A 88 9.55 -16.54 -18.15
C THR A 88 8.76 -17.39 -17.14
N ALA A 89 9.30 -18.55 -16.74
CA ALA A 89 8.69 -19.44 -15.75
C ALA A 89 8.85 -18.99 -14.29
N THR A 90 9.74 -18.02 -13.99
CA THR A 90 10.04 -17.60 -12.61
C THR A 90 9.33 -16.31 -12.18
N GLY A 91 8.39 -15.79 -12.97
CA GLY A 91 7.66 -14.55 -12.63
C GLY A 91 8.54 -13.29 -12.65
N SER A 92 8.22 -12.32 -11.79
CA SER A 92 8.95 -11.06 -11.57
C SER A 92 10.48 -11.27 -11.54
N PHE A 93 11.27 -10.28 -11.96
CA PHE A 93 12.74 -10.34 -11.84
C PHE A 93 13.14 -10.74 -10.40
N THR A 94 13.65 -11.96 -10.27
CA THR A 94 14.14 -12.52 -9.00
C THR A 94 15.65 -12.31 -8.97
N CYS A 95 16.16 -11.71 -7.89
CA CYS A 95 17.60 -11.48 -7.71
C CYS A 95 18.37 -12.80 -7.88
N PRO A 96 19.15 -12.98 -8.97
CA PRO A 96 19.82 -14.25 -9.24
C PRO A 96 21.00 -14.53 -8.29
N PHE A 97 21.39 -13.52 -7.50
CA PHE A 97 22.50 -13.57 -6.55
C PHE A 97 22.04 -13.91 -5.12
N CYS A 98 20.73 -13.95 -4.89
CA CYS A 98 20.15 -14.13 -3.57
C CYS A 98 20.04 -15.61 -3.14
N GLY A 99 20.65 -16.53 -3.90
CA GLY A 99 20.79 -17.96 -3.58
C GLY A 99 19.68 -18.85 -4.15
N PRO A 100 19.97 -20.11 -4.54
CA PRO A 100 18.95 -21.07 -4.95
C PRO A 100 18.06 -21.42 -3.76
N GLY A 101 16.79 -21.04 -3.81
CA GLY A 101 15.85 -21.07 -2.68
C GLY A 101 15.26 -19.70 -2.34
N ALA A 102 15.77 -18.61 -2.92
CA ALA A 102 15.12 -17.30 -2.92
C ALA A 102 14.01 -17.21 -3.99
N GLU A 103 13.31 -18.31 -4.27
CA GLU A 103 11.93 -18.24 -4.77
C GLU A 103 11.06 -17.76 -3.61
N ALA A 104 11.19 -16.48 -3.27
CA ALA A 104 10.10 -15.81 -2.62
C ALA A 104 9.02 -15.66 -3.70
N ALA A 105 8.05 -16.57 -3.72
CA ALA A 105 6.68 -16.07 -3.73
C ALA A 105 6.72 -14.92 -2.72
N ALA A 106 6.56 -13.67 -3.18
CA ALA A 106 6.71 -12.54 -2.29
C ALA A 106 5.63 -12.71 -1.22
N ASP A 107 6.01 -13.33 -0.11
CA ASP A 107 5.08 -13.63 0.97
C ASP A 107 4.49 -12.28 1.33
N PRO A 108 3.15 -12.18 1.40
CA PRO A 108 2.52 -10.88 1.50
C PRO A 108 2.93 -10.28 2.85
N THR A 109 3.85 -9.33 2.78
CA THR A 109 4.37 -8.60 3.93
C THR A 109 3.53 -7.35 4.13
N VAL A 110 3.52 -6.89 5.37
CA VAL A 110 2.91 -5.60 5.69
C VAL A 110 4.02 -4.57 5.69
N GLU A 111 3.92 -3.58 4.81
CA GLU A 111 4.87 -2.47 4.73
C GLU A 111 4.24 -1.21 5.35
N ILE A 112 4.95 -0.61 6.29
CA ILE A 112 4.58 0.66 6.92
C ILE A 112 5.63 1.68 6.53
N THR A 113 5.21 2.70 5.79
CA THR A 113 6.08 3.72 5.21
C THR A 113 5.63 5.08 5.66
N LEU A 114 6.56 5.90 6.15
CA LEU A 114 6.32 7.33 6.29
C LEU A 114 6.88 8.06 5.06
N VAL A 115 6.13 9.02 4.55
CA VAL A 115 6.56 9.91 3.47
C VAL A 115 6.53 11.34 4.01
N GLY A 116 7.66 12.05 3.94
CA GLY A 116 7.82 13.39 4.50
C GLY A 116 8.75 13.42 5.71
N GLU A 117 8.74 14.50 6.48
CA GLU A 117 9.68 14.72 7.60
C GLU A 117 9.01 14.37 8.94
N GLY A 118 9.43 13.27 9.57
CA GLY A 118 8.87 12.74 10.81
C GLY A 118 9.64 11.55 11.34
N GLN A 119 9.42 11.18 12.60
CA GLN A 119 9.99 9.96 13.18
C GLN A 119 8.92 8.87 13.26
N LEU A 120 9.17 7.72 12.63
CA LEU A 120 8.31 6.54 12.67
C LEU A 120 8.95 5.45 13.53
N THR A 121 8.19 4.88 14.45
CA THR A 121 8.57 3.68 15.22
C THR A 121 7.44 2.67 15.17
N VAL A 122 7.80 1.38 15.11
CA VAL A 122 6.85 0.25 15.09
C VAL A 122 7.33 -0.77 16.12
N ALA A 123 6.43 -1.18 17.01
CA ALA A 123 6.72 -2.17 18.05
C ALA A 123 5.51 -3.08 18.28
N PRO A 124 5.68 -4.31 18.80
CA PRO A 124 4.57 -5.12 19.24
C PRO A 124 3.77 -4.44 20.34
N TYR A 125 2.45 -4.56 20.29
CA TYR A 125 1.59 -4.06 21.35
C TYR A 125 1.25 -5.19 22.34
N ILE A 126 1.74 -5.08 23.57
CA ILE A 126 1.39 -5.97 24.67
C ILE A 126 0.46 -5.22 25.61
N SER A 127 -0.79 -5.68 25.75
CA SER A 127 -1.73 -5.05 26.67
C SER A 127 -1.27 -5.25 28.12
N ALA A 128 -1.45 -4.25 28.97
CA ALA A 128 -1.14 -4.34 30.40
C ALA A 128 -1.95 -5.41 31.16
N SER A 129 -3.00 -5.99 30.54
CA SER A 129 -3.80 -7.10 31.08
C SER A 129 -3.21 -8.47 30.73
N ALA A 130 -2.41 -8.57 29.66
CA ALA A 130 -1.79 -9.83 29.23
C ALA A 130 -0.64 -10.30 30.14
N THR A 131 -0.13 -9.42 31.01
CA THR A 131 0.96 -9.73 31.95
C THR A 131 0.51 -10.57 33.16
N ALA A 132 -0.79 -10.84 33.33
CA ALA A 132 -1.30 -11.57 34.48
C ALA A 132 -1.51 -13.08 34.25
N SER A 133 -1.48 -13.60 33.01
CA SER A 133 -1.84 -15.01 32.77
C SER A 133 -1.23 -15.70 31.54
N ALA A 134 -0.27 -15.09 30.85
CA ALA A 134 0.46 -15.77 29.77
C ALA A 134 1.88 -16.17 30.24
N PRO A 135 2.28 -17.46 30.14
CA PRO A 135 3.67 -17.82 30.33
C PRO A 135 4.50 -17.14 29.24
N ALA A 136 5.67 -16.62 29.64
CA ALA A 136 6.60 -15.89 28.78
C ALA A 136 6.91 -16.66 27.48
N LEU A 137 6.29 -16.25 26.38
CA LEU A 137 6.56 -16.73 25.03
C LEU A 137 6.12 -15.67 24.00
N VAL A 138 6.70 -14.49 24.11
CA VAL A 138 6.94 -13.66 22.93
C VAL A 138 8.35 -13.13 23.11
N PRO A 139 9.33 -13.47 22.25
CA PRO A 139 10.60 -12.79 22.26
C PRO A 139 10.30 -11.30 22.18
N SER A 140 10.89 -10.52 23.08
CA SER A 140 10.96 -9.08 22.89
C SER A 140 11.56 -8.86 21.50
N LEU A 141 10.72 -8.45 20.55
CA LEU A 141 11.13 -8.10 19.21
C LEU A 141 12.00 -6.84 19.35
N SER A 142 13.29 -7.06 19.53
CA SER A 142 14.30 -6.02 19.51
C SER A 142 14.22 -5.36 18.14
N ASN A 143 14.52 -4.07 18.08
CA ASN A 143 14.45 -3.24 16.88
C ASN A 143 15.32 -3.75 15.70
N GLU A 144 16.02 -4.88 15.85
CA GLU A 144 16.96 -5.44 14.88
C GLU A 144 16.48 -6.75 14.23
N GLU A 145 15.58 -7.55 14.83
CA GLU A 145 15.24 -8.89 14.31
C GLU A 145 13.92 -9.01 13.53
N THR A 146 12.99 -8.05 13.62
CA THR A 146 11.63 -8.20 13.03
C THR A 146 11.16 -7.08 12.14
N VAL A 147 11.95 -6.02 12.05
CA VAL A 147 11.60 -4.89 11.20
C VAL A 147 12.86 -4.51 10.44
N SER A 148 12.95 -4.98 9.20
CA SER A 148 13.99 -4.46 8.33
C SER A 148 13.68 -2.98 8.10
N LEU A 149 14.41 -2.12 8.81
CA LEU A 149 14.49 -0.71 8.46
C LEU A 149 14.98 -0.68 7.01
N VAL A 150 14.13 -0.25 6.07
CA VAL A 150 14.59 0.01 4.71
C VAL A 150 15.10 1.45 4.71
N PRO A 151 16.42 1.68 4.65
CA PRO A 151 16.94 3.03 4.58
C PRO A 151 16.47 3.64 3.26
N PHE A 152 15.94 4.86 3.29
CA PHE A 152 15.62 5.57 2.07
C PHE A 152 16.89 5.86 1.25
N LYS A 153 16.85 5.53 -0.05
CA LYS A 153 18.00 5.62 -0.96
C LYS A 153 17.81 6.75 -1.98
N GLY A 154 17.66 7.98 -1.50
CA GLY A 154 17.63 9.17 -2.35
C GLY A 154 18.81 10.07 -2.03
N GLY A 155 19.65 10.34 -3.02
CA GLY A 155 20.93 11.05 -2.87
C GLY A 155 20.86 12.54 -2.57
N LEU A 156 19.80 13.01 -1.92
CA LEU A 156 19.56 14.44 -1.65
C LEU A 156 19.89 14.85 -0.20
N ASN A 157 20.56 14.00 0.58
CA ASN A 157 20.87 14.26 2.00
C ASN A 157 19.63 14.68 2.83
N ARG A 158 18.46 14.13 2.51
CA ARG A 158 17.23 14.38 3.28
C ARG A 158 17.09 13.27 4.33
N GLU A 159 16.70 13.65 5.55
CA GLU A 159 16.19 12.69 6.55
C GLU A 159 14.87 12.15 6.03
N VAL A 160 14.94 11.08 5.25
CA VAL A 160 13.73 10.43 4.75
C VAL A 160 13.43 9.24 5.66
N PRO A 161 12.21 9.18 6.18
CA PRO A 161 11.91 8.32 7.30
C PRO A 161 11.89 6.85 6.93
N ALA A 162 11.99 6.04 7.99
CA ALA A 162 11.94 4.60 7.96
C ALA A 162 10.71 4.07 7.18
N SER A 163 10.92 3.08 6.32
CA SER A 163 9.90 2.07 6.08
C SER A 163 10.23 0.80 6.83
N TYR A 164 9.18 0.10 7.24
CA TYR A 164 9.22 -1.09 8.06
C TYR A 164 8.47 -2.19 7.31
N ARG A 165 9.16 -3.29 7.02
CA ARG A 165 8.55 -4.50 6.45
C ARG A 165 8.39 -5.54 7.54
N LEU A 166 7.15 -5.93 7.78
CA LEU A 166 6.77 -6.92 8.77
C LEU A 166 6.65 -8.30 8.13
N PRO A 167 7.13 -9.35 8.80
CA PRO A 167 6.97 -10.71 8.31
C PRO A 167 5.52 -11.19 8.45
N LEU A 168 5.17 -12.28 7.74
CA LEU A 168 3.80 -12.81 7.67
C LEU A 168 3.25 -13.19 9.05
N GLU A 169 4.09 -13.68 9.97
CA GLU A 169 3.69 -14.01 11.35
C GLU A 169 3.21 -12.80 12.16
N SER A 170 3.44 -11.58 11.69
CA SER A 170 2.88 -10.36 12.29
C SER A 170 1.42 -10.14 11.92
N LEU A 171 0.86 -10.86 10.94
CA LEU A 171 -0.56 -10.80 10.62
C LEU A 171 -1.41 -11.26 11.82
N GLY A 172 -2.46 -10.50 12.10
CA GLY A 172 -3.33 -10.70 13.26
C GLY A 172 -2.71 -10.30 14.60
N GLN A 173 -1.42 -9.96 14.64
CA GLN A 173 -0.76 -9.49 15.86
C GLN A 173 -0.94 -7.99 16.03
N PRO A 174 -1.27 -7.51 17.24
CA PRO A 174 -1.41 -6.09 17.49
C PRO A 174 -0.04 -5.40 17.56
N LEU A 175 0.07 -4.27 16.90
CA LEU A 175 1.25 -3.43 16.81
C LEU A 175 0.93 -2.03 17.30
N GLN A 176 1.93 -1.37 17.85
CA GLN A 176 1.91 0.04 18.17
C GLN A 176 2.83 0.78 17.21
N VAL A 177 2.23 1.59 16.34
CA VAL A 177 2.91 2.47 15.39
C VAL A 177 2.88 3.88 15.97
N THR A 178 4.04 4.48 16.19
CA THR A 178 4.14 5.82 16.78
C THR A 178 4.81 6.76 15.80
N LEU A 179 4.10 7.86 15.50
CA LEU A 179 4.57 8.93 14.64
C LEU A 179 4.79 10.20 15.46
N THR A 180 6.00 10.77 15.38
CA THR A 180 6.39 11.96 16.13
C THR A 180 6.91 13.05 15.19
N GLY A 181 6.51 14.30 15.43
CA GLY A 181 7.03 15.45 14.69
C GLY A 181 8.49 15.76 15.04
N VAL A 182 9.31 16.11 14.05
CA VAL A 182 10.75 16.39 14.23
C VAL A 182 10.99 17.78 14.83
N ALA A 183 12.01 17.89 15.69
CA ALA A 183 12.44 19.16 16.26
C ALA A 183 13.22 20.01 15.24
N GLY A 184 13.04 21.33 15.26
CA GLY A 184 13.84 22.28 14.46
C GLY A 184 13.13 22.93 13.27
N ALA A 185 11.99 22.40 12.81
CA ALA A 185 11.18 23.07 11.80
C ALA A 185 10.38 24.24 12.39
N ALA A 186 10.60 25.46 11.89
CA ALA A 186 9.73 26.59 12.19
C ALA A 186 8.27 26.24 11.81
N ILE A 187 7.28 26.71 12.60
CA ILE A 187 5.85 26.36 12.41
C ILE A 187 5.38 26.60 10.96
N ALA A 188 5.90 27.64 10.30
CA ALA A 188 5.56 28.03 8.94
C ALA A 188 6.21 27.18 7.82
N GLN A 189 7.13 26.26 8.16
CA GLN A 189 7.83 25.39 7.19
C GLN A 189 7.50 23.90 7.36
N ARG A 190 6.60 23.55 8.27
CA ARG A 190 6.22 22.15 8.52
C ARG A 190 5.58 21.56 7.26
N GLN A 191 6.23 20.57 6.69
CA GLN A 191 5.69 19.83 5.56
C GLN A 191 4.69 18.79 6.05
N PRO A 192 3.59 18.56 5.30
CA PRO A 192 2.71 17.44 5.57
C PRO A 192 3.46 16.12 5.44
N VAL A 193 3.09 15.14 6.27
CA VAL A 193 3.54 13.75 6.17
C VAL A 193 2.38 12.84 5.80
N THR A 194 2.71 11.75 5.12
CA THR A 194 1.78 10.66 4.82
C THR A 194 2.29 9.38 5.43
N LEU A 195 1.49 8.76 6.30
CA LEU A 195 1.75 7.39 6.76
C LEU A 195 0.98 6.45 5.84
N GLN A 196 1.71 5.59 5.14
CA GLN A 196 1.17 4.58 4.23
C GLN A 196 1.38 3.19 4.82
N LEU A 197 0.32 2.39 4.80
CA LEU A 197 0.30 0.98 5.14
C LEU A 197 -0.08 0.20 3.89
N THR A 198 0.72 -0.78 3.51
CA THR A 198 0.42 -1.71 2.41
C THR A 198 0.41 -3.12 2.98
N GLY A 199 -0.67 -3.85 2.82
CA GLY A 199 -0.79 -5.23 3.26
C GLY A 199 -1.40 -6.14 2.18
N PRO A 200 -1.63 -7.42 2.50
CA PRO A 200 -2.23 -8.36 1.56
C PRO A 200 -3.61 -7.87 1.09
N GLY A 201 -3.70 -7.41 -0.16
CA GLY A 201 -4.97 -6.98 -0.75
C GLY A 201 -5.49 -5.62 -0.27
N TYR A 202 -4.69 -4.82 0.45
CA TYR A 202 -5.13 -3.49 0.87
C TYR A 202 -4.00 -2.45 0.96
N THR A 203 -4.40 -1.18 0.90
CA THR A 203 -3.58 -0.03 1.28
C THR A 203 -4.38 0.86 2.22
N ALA A 204 -3.73 1.45 3.22
CA ALA A 204 -4.32 2.49 4.05
C ALA A 204 -3.37 3.68 4.15
N ASN A 205 -3.87 4.90 4.00
CA ASN A 205 -3.07 6.11 4.05
C ASN A 205 -3.67 7.12 5.03
N LEU A 206 -2.84 7.64 5.92
CA LEU A 206 -3.12 8.85 6.66
C LEU A 206 -2.36 9.99 5.97
N GLU A 207 -3.08 10.82 5.22
CA GLU A 207 -2.52 11.80 4.31
C GLU A 207 -2.54 13.21 4.89
N ASN A 208 -1.55 14.01 4.47
CA ASN A 208 -1.44 15.44 4.75
C ASN A 208 -1.36 15.80 6.24
N LEU A 209 -0.89 14.87 7.07
CA LEU A 209 -0.79 15.08 8.51
C LEU A 209 0.30 16.11 8.83
N VAL A 210 -0.02 17.12 9.63
CA VAL A 210 0.95 18.11 10.10
C VAL A 210 1.16 17.93 11.60
N LEU A 211 2.37 17.52 12.00
CA LEU A 211 2.71 17.30 13.41
C LEU A 211 3.64 18.40 13.93
N SER A 212 3.35 18.89 15.14
CA SER A 212 4.24 19.77 15.86
C SER A 212 5.41 18.99 16.49
N PRO A 213 6.57 19.63 16.74
CA PRO A 213 7.61 19.05 17.60
C PRO A 213 6.97 18.70 18.96
N SER A 214 7.15 17.48 19.45
CA SER A 214 6.48 16.88 20.63
C SER A 214 5.04 16.38 20.47
N GLN A 215 4.41 16.56 19.31
CA GLN A 215 3.14 15.92 19.01
C GLN A 215 3.39 14.48 18.58
N THR A 216 2.64 13.57 19.19
CA THR A 216 2.74 12.14 18.95
C THR A 216 1.36 11.61 18.62
N LEU A 217 1.27 10.96 17.46
CA LEU A 217 0.11 10.17 17.07
C LEU A 217 0.47 8.70 17.22
N THR A 218 -0.31 7.98 18.02
CA THR A 218 -0.20 6.54 18.17
C THR A 218 -1.30 5.88 17.35
N LEU A 219 -0.90 4.94 16.50
CA LEU A 219 -1.79 4.04 15.77
C LEU A 219 -1.58 2.64 16.34
N PHE A 220 -2.63 2.07 16.93
CA PHE A 220 -2.69 0.63 17.18
C PHE A 220 -3.18 -0.06 15.91
N LEU A 221 -2.36 -0.93 15.36
CA LEU A 221 -2.58 -1.62 14.10
C LEU A 221 -2.69 -3.11 14.34
N VAL A 222 -3.76 -3.75 13.86
CA VAL A 222 -3.78 -5.19 13.63
C VAL A 222 -3.86 -5.40 12.11
N PRO A 223 -2.79 -5.84 11.45
CA PRO A 223 -2.84 -6.10 10.03
C PRO A 223 -3.51 -7.46 9.79
N GLN A 224 -4.61 -7.50 9.05
CA GLN A 224 -5.28 -8.75 8.68
C GLN A 224 -5.34 -8.90 7.17
N ALA A 225 -5.39 -10.14 6.67
CA ALA A 225 -5.56 -10.40 5.23
C ALA A 225 -6.89 -9.82 4.67
N THR A 226 -7.89 -9.64 5.53
CA THR A 226 -9.20 -9.08 5.17
C THR A 226 -9.25 -7.55 5.21
N GLY A 227 -8.13 -6.89 5.55
CA GLY A 227 -8.05 -5.46 5.78
C GLY A 227 -7.54 -5.11 7.18
N PRO A 228 -7.08 -3.87 7.41
CA PRO A 228 -6.47 -3.50 8.69
C PRO A 228 -7.52 -3.09 9.72
N ASP A 229 -7.21 -3.37 10.99
CA ASP A 229 -7.85 -2.70 12.14
C ASP A 229 -6.92 -1.61 12.65
N LEU A 230 -7.44 -0.39 12.74
CA LEU A 230 -6.71 0.80 13.11
C LEU A 230 -7.40 1.43 14.32
N THR A 231 -6.67 1.78 15.37
CA THR A 231 -7.12 2.72 16.40
C THR A 231 -6.12 3.86 16.54
N PHE A 232 -6.58 5.09 16.34
CA PHE A 232 -5.78 6.31 16.46
C PHE A 232 -5.96 6.91 17.84
N VAL A 233 -4.85 7.32 18.46
CA VAL A 233 -4.81 8.05 19.73
C VAL A 233 -3.77 9.14 19.66
N ALA A 234 -4.18 10.38 19.88
CA ALA A 234 -3.28 11.52 19.86
C ALA A 234 -2.95 12.00 21.29
N ASN A 235 -1.69 12.34 21.55
CA ASN A 235 -1.29 12.91 22.84
C ASN A 235 -1.77 14.36 23.03
N ARG A 236 -2.20 15.01 21.94
CA ARG A 236 -2.69 16.39 21.87
C ARG A 236 -3.78 16.48 20.81
N ALA A 237 -4.54 17.57 20.84
CA ALA A 237 -5.52 17.85 19.80
C ALA A 237 -4.86 17.79 18.40
N THR A 238 -5.40 16.95 17.53
CA THR A 238 -4.82 16.61 16.23
C THR A 238 -5.91 16.59 15.17
N ASP A 239 -5.69 17.29 14.07
CA ASP A 239 -6.53 17.18 12.88
C ASP A 239 -5.97 16.05 11.99
N ILE A 240 -6.82 15.10 11.64
CA ILE A 240 -6.53 14.04 10.68
C ILE A 240 -7.26 14.43 9.38
N PRO A 241 -6.54 15.01 8.40
CA PRO A 241 -7.21 15.64 7.25
C PRO A 241 -7.90 14.61 6.37
N ARG A 242 -7.22 13.49 6.11
CA ARG A 242 -7.74 12.42 5.27
C ARG A 242 -7.14 11.08 5.69
N LEU A 243 -8.03 10.13 5.93
CA LEU A 243 -7.71 8.71 6.07
C LEU A 243 -8.34 7.98 4.88
N SER A 244 -7.53 7.26 4.10
CA SER A 244 -8.01 6.41 3.02
C SER A 244 -7.71 4.94 3.30
N ILE A 245 -8.63 4.04 2.97
CA ILE A 245 -8.38 2.58 2.91
C ILE A 245 -8.86 2.10 1.55
N ASN A 246 -8.02 1.42 0.78
CA ASN A 246 -8.39 0.77 -0.46
C ASN A 246 -8.16 -0.72 -0.34
N LEU A 247 -9.17 -1.50 -0.73
CA LEU A 247 -9.21 -2.95 -0.70
C LEU A 247 -9.28 -3.47 -2.14
N THR A 248 -8.55 -4.54 -2.40
CA THR A 248 -8.71 -5.37 -3.59
C THR A 248 -9.59 -6.55 -3.19
N ASP A 249 -10.82 -6.57 -3.68
CA ASP A 249 -11.85 -7.48 -3.20
C ASP A 249 -11.88 -8.80 -3.95
N GLU A 250 -11.72 -8.76 -5.28
CA GLU A 250 -11.82 -9.93 -6.14
C GLU A 250 -11.10 -9.66 -7.46
N THR A 251 -10.39 -10.66 -7.98
CA THR A 251 -9.96 -10.68 -9.37
C THR A 251 -10.24 -12.05 -9.94
N SER A 252 -11.12 -12.12 -10.94
CA SER A 252 -11.58 -13.35 -11.55
C SER A 252 -11.29 -13.34 -13.04
N ALA A 253 -10.78 -14.44 -13.58
CA ALA A 253 -10.62 -14.64 -15.01
C ALA A 253 -11.60 -15.70 -15.50
N TYR A 254 -12.34 -15.37 -16.56
CA TYR A 254 -13.35 -16.25 -17.14
C TYR A 254 -12.96 -16.59 -18.59
N PRO A 255 -13.02 -17.88 -18.97
CA PRO A 255 -13.11 -18.24 -20.38
C PRO A 255 -14.49 -17.78 -20.85
N PHE A 256 -14.53 -16.79 -21.74
CA PHE A 256 -15.78 -16.21 -22.23
C PHE A 256 -15.81 -16.30 -23.74
N ASP A 257 -16.52 -17.29 -24.28
CA ASP A 257 -16.72 -17.42 -25.72
C ASP A 257 -18.04 -16.76 -26.12
N SER A 258 -17.95 -15.58 -26.73
CA SER A 258 -19.06 -15.00 -27.47
C SER A 258 -18.70 -14.87 -28.95
N SER A 259 -18.59 -16.00 -29.64
CA SER A 259 -18.61 -15.99 -31.10
C SER A 259 -19.94 -15.39 -31.57
N THR A 260 -19.91 -14.21 -32.20
CA THR A 260 -21.04 -13.76 -33.01
C THR A 260 -20.73 -14.12 -34.46
N PRO A 261 -21.48 -15.04 -35.10
CA PRO A 261 -21.20 -15.50 -36.46
C PRO A 261 -21.14 -14.36 -37.49
N GLU A 262 -21.81 -13.25 -37.19
CA GLU A 262 -21.96 -12.10 -38.08
C GLU A 262 -20.75 -11.13 -38.08
N THR A 263 -19.90 -11.15 -37.05
CA THR A 263 -18.79 -10.17 -36.93
C THR A 263 -17.39 -10.77 -36.98
N GLY A 264 -17.25 -12.11 -36.89
CA GLY A 264 -15.94 -12.78 -36.89
C GLY A 264 -15.08 -12.46 -35.64
N LEU A 265 -15.71 -11.94 -34.58
CA LEU A 265 -15.09 -11.64 -33.30
C LEU A 265 -15.31 -12.81 -32.33
N SER A 266 -14.23 -13.30 -31.73
CA SER A 266 -14.27 -14.23 -30.59
C SER A 266 -13.64 -13.54 -29.40
N LEU A 267 -14.41 -13.34 -28.34
CA LEU A 267 -13.83 -13.05 -27.03
C LEU A 267 -13.16 -14.34 -26.53
N THR A 268 -11.95 -14.24 -26.01
CA THR A 268 -11.14 -15.41 -25.62
C THR A 268 -10.90 -15.45 -24.12
N GLU A 269 -10.72 -14.28 -23.50
CA GLU A 269 -10.45 -14.15 -22.07
C GLU A 269 -11.10 -12.86 -21.56
N ARG A 270 -11.82 -12.95 -20.44
CA ARG A 270 -12.31 -11.79 -19.67
C ARG A 270 -11.70 -11.83 -18.28
N ARG A 271 -11.10 -10.73 -17.85
CA ARG A 271 -10.70 -10.51 -16.46
C ARG A 271 -11.56 -9.44 -15.83
N VAL A 272 -12.07 -9.70 -14.64
CA VAL A 272 -12.83 -8.74 -13.84
C VAL A 272 -12.08 -8.54 -12.54
N SER A 273 -11.75 -7.29 -12.23
CA SER A 273 -11.18 -6.87 -10.96
C SER A 273 -12.15 -5.96 -10.25
N LYS A 274 -12.40 -6.20 -8.96
CA LYS A 274 -13.21 -5.36 -8.09
C LYS A 274 -12.35 -4.83 -6.95
N SER A 275 -12.53 -3.56 -6.63
CA SER A 275 -11.87 -2.89 -5.51
C SER A 275 -12.81 -1.91 -4.85
N SER A 276 -12.70 -1.77 -3.54
CA SER A 276 -13.44 -0.78 -2.77
C SER A 276 -12.49 0.14 -2.03
N GLY A 277 -12.82 1.41 -1.96
CA GLY A 277 -12.06 2.47 -1.32
C GLY A 277 -12.94 3.22 -0.32
N PHE A 278 -12.35 3.68 0.76
CA PHE A 278 -13.00 4.47 1.80
C PHE A 278 -12.14 5.69 2.05
N ASP A 279 -12.72 6.88 1.97
CA ASP A 279 -12.09 8.14 2.31
C ASP A 279 -12.87 8.76 3.47
N LEU A 280 -12.23 8.87 4.62
CA LEU A 280 -12.75 9.56 5.80
C LEU A 280 -12.03 10.91 5.95
N SER A 281 -12.81 11.98 6.10
CA SER A 281 -12.26 13.32 6.34
C SER A 281 -13.05 14.08 7.42
N GLY A 282 -12.44 15.15 7.93
CA GLY A 282 -12.98 15.95 9.03
C GLY A 282 -12.75 15.35 10.42
N LEU A 283 -11.81 14.41 10.54
CA LEU A 283 -11.54 13.74 11.80
C LEU A 283 -10.68 14.62 12.72
N LYS A 284 -11.30 15.17 13.77
CA LYS A 284 -10.61 15.97 14.78
C LYS A 284 -10.53 15.18 16.08
N LEU A 285 -9.31 14.82 16.46
CA LEU A 285 -9.04 14.08 17.69
C LEU A 285 -8.70 15.05 18.81
N ALA A 286 -9.46 15.01 19.90
CA ALA A 286 -9.05 15.58 21.17
C ALA A 286 -7.88 14.77 21.78
N ALA A 287 -7.17 15.37 22.74
CA ALA A 287 -6.09 14.68 23.44
C ALA A 287 -6.63 13.45 24.19
N GLY A 288 -6.10 12.26 23.90
CA GLY A 288 -6.50 11.00 24.51
C GLY A 288 -7.77 10.36 23.92
N GLN A 289 -8.48 11.06 23.02
CA GLN A 289 -9.60 10.48 22.27
C GLN A 289 -9.11 9.37 21.35
N ARG A 290 -9.93 8.33 21.20
CA ARG A 290 -9.66 7.15 20.39
C ARG A 290 -10.69 7.06 19.28
N VAL A 291 -10.20 6.90 18.06
CA VAL A 291 -11.03 6.59 16.91
C VAL A 291 -10.54 5.31 16.29
N ALA A 292 -11.46 4.37 16.04
CA ALA A 292 -11.14 3.12 15.39
C ALA A 292 -11.84 2.97 14.05
N LEU A 293 -11.12 2.34 13.12
CA LEU A 293 -11.59 1.98 11.79
C LEU A 293 -11.11 0.55 11.51
N ALA A 294 -12.01 -0.31 11.06
CA ALA A 294 -11.66 -1.66 10.62
C ALA A 294 -12.36 -1.97 9.31
N THR A 295 -11.72 -2.78 8.47
CA THR A 295 -12.32 -3.32 7.26
C THR A 295 -12.31 -4.82 7.31
N ASN A 296 -13.37 -5.44 6.77
CA ASN A 296 -13.43 -6.87 6.60
C ASN A 296 -13.94 -7.16 5.19
N SER A 297 -13.02 -7.59 4.32
CA SER A 297 -13.31 -7.89 2.92
C SER A 297 -14.12 -9.15 2.70
N ASP A 298 -14.16 -10.09 3.66
CA ASP A 298 -15.03 -11.27 3.58
C ASP A 298 -16.48 -10.91 3.85
N LEU A 299 -16.72 -10.07 4.87
CA LEU A 299 -18.03 -9.54 5.22
C LEU A 299 -18.46 -8.38 4.33
N LYS A 300 -17.56 -7.85 3.51
CA LYS A 300 -17.75 -6.63 2.72
C LYS A 300 -18.26 -5.47 3.57
N ARG A 301 -17.56 -5.22 4.68
CA ARG A 301 -17.97 -4.24 5.70
C ARG A 301 -16.85 -3.32 6.17
N LEU A 302 -17.18 -2.04 6.33
CA LEU A 302 -16.39 -1.04 7.04
C LEU A 302 -16.99 -0.82 8.42
N TYR A 303 -16.17 -0.90 9.47
CA TYR A 303 -16.53 -0.59 10.85
C TYR A 303 -15.83 0.69 11.30
N PHE A 304 -16.52 1.49 12.10
CA PHE A 304 -16.01 2.74 12.61
C PHE A 304 -16.55 3.02 14.02
N ALA A 305 -15.68 3.48 14.92
CA ALA A 305 -16.08 3.92 16.26
C ALA A 305 -15.24 5.12 16.72
N ASP A 306 -15.82 5.91 17.61
CA ASP A 306 -15.19 7.01 18.34
C ASP A 306 -15.60 6.86 19.82
N ASP A 307 -14.70 7.14 20.76
CA ASP A 307 -14.99 7.11 22.19
C ASP A 307 -15.29 8.48 22.82
N ASP A 308 -15.46 9.52 21.99
CA ASP A 308 -16.00 10.80 22.44
C ASP A 308 -17.44 10.63 22.98
N LEU A 309 -17.69 11.25 24.13
CA LEU A 309 -19.02 11.34 24.73
C LEU A 309 -19.92 12.31 23.96
N ALA A 310 -19.34 13.24 23.20
CA ALA A 310 -20.06 14.11 22.29
C ALA A 310 -20.28 13.44 20.93
N THR A 311 -21.35 13.85 20.25
CA THR A 311 -21.60 13.39 18.88
C THR A 311 -20.60 14.00 17.91
N SER A 312 -19.72 13.17 17.37
CA SER A 312 -18.80 13.55 16.29
C SER A 312 -19.47 13.46 14.92
N GLN A 313 -19.06 14.31 13.98
CA GLN A 313 -19.56 14.29 12.59
C GLN A 313 -18.42 14.10 11.60
N TYR A 314 -18.62 13.17 10.66
CA TYR A 314 -17.61 12.83 9.66
C TYR A 314 -18.17 12.87 8.24
N ALA A 315 -17.26 13.03 7.28
CA ALA A 315 -17.55 12.80 5.87
C ALA A 315 -16.89 11.49 5.44
N LEU A 316 -17.72 10.50 5.08
CA LEU A 316 -17.31 9.23 4.51
C LEU A 316 -17.62 9.23 3.02
N THR A 317 -16.60 8.99 2.20
CA THR A 317 -16.77 8.66 0.78
C THR A 317 -16.39 7.21 0.58
N VAL A 318 -17.29 6.42 -0.01
CA VAL A 318 -17.01 5.04 -0.43
C VAL A 318 -16.88 5.03 -1.94
N LYS A 319 -15.83 4.41 -2.45
CA LYS A 319 -15.52 4.31 -3.86
C LYS A 319 -15.47 2.85 -4.26
N ASN A 320 -16.43 2.36 -5.04
CA ASN A 320 -16.31 1.03 -5.62
C ASN A 320 -15.79 1.17 -7.04
N ARG A 321 -14.83 0.34 -7.43
CA ARG A 321 -14.31 0.30 -8.78
C ARG A 321 -14.35 -1.12 -9.31
N MET A 322 -14.81 -1.25 -10.55
CA MET A 322 -14.78 -2.48 -11.31
C MET A 322 -14.01 -2.24 -12.61
N VAL A 323 -13.04 -3.10 -12.88
CA VAL A 323 -12.26 -3.08 -14.12
C VAL A 323 -12.50 -4.38 -14.85
N ILE A 324 -12.99 -4.29 -16.09
CA ILE A 324 -13.19 -5.42 -16.98
C ILE A 324 -12.17 -5.31 -18.10
N SER A 325 -11.31 -6.29 -18.23
CA SER A 325 -10.34 -6.40 -19.32
C SER A 325 -10.71 -7.57 -20.20
N ASP A 326 -10.97 -7.29 -21.47
CA ASP A 326 -11.37 -8.24 -22.48
C ASP A 326 -10.25 -8.43 -23.51
N ARG A 327 -10.00 -9.68 -23.90
CA ARG A 327 -9.12 -10.03 -25.02
C ARG A 327 -9.95 -10.58 -26.17
N ILE A 328 -9.97 -9.83 -27.27
CA ILE A 328 -10.77 -10.13 -28.45
C ILE A 328 -9.85 -10.63 -29.56
N GLN A 329 -10.18 -11.78 -30.12
CA GLN A 329 -9.58 -12.34 -31.31
C GLN A 329 -10.40 -11.94 -32.54
N VAL A 330 -9.74 -11.34 -33.53
CA VAL A 330 -10.34 -10.92 -34.79
C VAL A 330 -9.73 -11.71 -35.95
N GLY A 331 -10.56 -12.39 -36.73
CA GLY A 331 -10.16 -13.12 -37.94
C GLY A 331 -9.76 -14.58 -37.71
N GLU A 332 -9.97 -15.42 -38.73
CA GLU A 332 -9.86 -16.89 -38.64
C GLU A 332 -8.46 -17.45 -38.96
N ARG A 333 -7.62 -16.71 -39.70
CA ARG A 333 -6.34 -17.23 -40.24
C ARG A 333 -5.08 -16.59 -39.67
N GLN A 334 -5.18 -15.35 -39.20
CA GLN A 334 -4.15 -14.63 -38.43
C GLN A 334 -4.89 -13.79 -37.39
N PRO A 335 -4.98 -14.25 -36.13
CA PRO A 335 -5.77 -13.56 -35.13
C PRO A 335 -5.09 -12.26 -34.73
N ASP A 336 -5.69 -11.12 -35.08
CA ASP A 336 -5.37 -9.87 -34.44
C ASP A 336 -5.99 -9.88 -33.03
N LEU A 337 -5.17 -9.56 -32.04
CA LEU A 337 -5.59 -9.50 -30.65
C LEU A 337 -5.83 -8.05 -30.25
N ILE A 338 -7.07 -7.74 -29.91
CA ILE A 338 -7.45 -6.42 -29.39
C ILE A 338 -7.70 -6.58 -27.90
N ASN A 339 -6.94 -5.82 -27.10
CA ASN A 339 -7.19 -5.69 -25.67
C ASN A 339 -8.09 -4.49 -25.44
N TYR A 340 -9.15 -4.67 -24.68
CA TYR A 340 -10.06 -3.61 -24.29
C TYR A 340 -10.17 -3.57 -22.76
N THR A 341 -10.19 -2.37 -22.18
CA THR A 341 -10.42 -2.19 -20.73
C THR A 341 -11.59 -1.25 -20.50
N LEU A 342 -12.61 -1.73 -19.80
CA LEU A 342 -13.68 -0.91 -19.26
C LEU A 342 -13.41 -0.68 -17.78
N THR A 343 -13.35 0.58 -17.37
CA THR A 343 -13.37 0.96 -15.95
C THR A 343 -14.77 1.47 -15.61
N TYR A 344 -15.25 1.09 -14.43
CA TYR A 344 -16.44 1.60 -13.79
C TYR A 344 -16.07 2.06 -12.39
N ASP A 345 -16.44 3.30 -12.05
CA ASP A 345 -16.23 3.90 -10.75
C ASP A 345 -17.59 4.31 -10.16
N GLU A 346 -17.84 3.96 -8.90
CA GLU A 346 -19.00 4.34 -8.12
C GLU A 346 -18.55 5.12 -6.89
N ASP A 347 -19.01 6.37 -6.77
CA ASP A 347 -18.69 7.25 -5.65
C ASP A 347 -19.92 7.49 -4.77
N MET A 348 -19.97 6.83 -3.62
CA MET A 348 -20.97 7.03 -2.58
C MET A 348 -20.46 8.03 -1.54
N ARG A 349 -21.27 9.01 -1.13
CA ARG A 349 -20.87 10.01 -0.13
C ARG A 349 -21.91 10.12 0.98
N ALA A 350 -21.48 9.90 2.21
CA ALA A 350 -22.27 10.17 3.42
C ALA A 350 -21.60 11.30 4.22
N SER A 351 -22.31 12.41 4.41
CA SER A 351 -21.86 13.52 5.26
C SER A 351 -22.67 13.58 6.55
N GLY A 352 -22.03 14.05 7.63
CA GLY A 352 -22.67 14.15 8.93
C GLY A 352 -22.93 12.80 9.59
N VAL A 353 -22.12 11.79 9.29
CA VAL A 353 -22.19 10.49 9.98
C VAL A 353 -21.92 10.73 11.45
N GLN A 354 -22.93 10.45 12.28
CA GLN A 354 -22.86 10.63 13.73
C GLN A 354 -22.49 9.30 14.38
N VAL A 355 -21.46 9.32 15.22
CA VAL A 355 -21.08 8.20 16.07
C VAL A 355 -21.10 8.67 17.52
N GLU A 356 -21.57 7.80 18.39
CA GLU A 356 -21.69 8.03 19.83
C GLU A 356 -20.68 7.13 20.54
N GLY A 357 -20.09 7.61 21.64
CA GLY A 357 -18.99 6.95 22.35
C GLY A 357 -19.17 5.47 22.73
N LEU A 358 -20.42 4.98 22.81
CA LEU A 358 -20.76 3.61 23.21
C LEU A 358 -21.21 2.73 22.03
N HIS A 359 -21.12 3.23 20.81
CA HIS A 359 -21.60 2.55 19.61
C HIS A 359 -20.51 2.47 18.54
N GLN A 360 -20.41 1.32 17.90
CA GLN A 360 -19.73 1.18 16.63
C GLN A 360 -20.76 1.34 15.49
N ALA A 361 -20.40 2.10 14.47
CA ALA A 361 -21.13 2.16 13.22
C ALA A 361 -20.52 1.17 12.22
N PHE A 362 -21.34 0.60 11.35
CA PHE A 362 -20.85 -0.17 10.21
C PHE A 362 -21.65 0.10 8.95
N PHE A 363 -20.97 -0.11 7.83
CA PHE A 363 -21.50 0.04 6.49
C PHE A 363 -21.15 -1.21 5.67
N ASP A 364 -22.18 -1.84 5.10
CA ASP A 364 -22.02 -2.92 4.14
C ASP A 364 -21.79 -2.32 2.75
N TYR A 365 -20.60 -2.53 2.21
CA TYR A 365 -20.25 -2.11 0.86
C TYR A 365 -20.47 -3.30 -0.06
N ASN A 366 -21.62 -3.39 -0.73
CA ASN A 366 -21.81 -4.45 -1.70
C ASN A 366 -21.41 -3.95 -3.10
N PRO A 367 -20.31 -4.43 -3.71
CA PRO A 367 -20.00 -4.08 -5.10
C PRO A 367 -20.97 -4.74 -6.12
N ALA A 368 -21.92 -5.57 -5.68
CA ALA A 368 -22.87 -6.22 -6.57
C ALA A 368 -24.00 -5.26 -6.97
N PHE A 369 -23.74 -4.40 -7.96
CA PHE A 369 -24.85 -3.91 -8.75
C PHE A 369 -25.21 -4.89 -9.86
N ILE A 370 -24.22 -5.54 -10.50
CA ILE A 370 -24.39 -6.54 -11.57
C ILE A 370 -23.11 -7.39 -11.63
N ASP A 371 -23.20 -8.72 -11.74
CA ASP A 371 -22.06 -9.53 -12.17
C ASP A 371 -21.87 -9.35 -13.69
N PRO A 372 -20.78 -8.71 -14.15
CA PRO A 372 -20.54 -8.52 -15.58
C PRO A 372 -20.28 -9.83 -16.34
N ALA A 373 -20.10 -10.97 -15.65
CA ALA A 373 -20.11 -12.28 -16.27
C ALA A 373 -21.51 -12.71 -16.74
N GLU A 374 -22.58 -12.12 -16.17
CA GLU A 374 -23.96 -12.52 -16.44
C GLU A 374 -24.66 -11.67 -17.51
N LEU A 375 -24.15 -10.46 -17.81
CA LEU A 375 -24.79 -9.55 -18.77
C LEU A 375 -23.95 -9.22 -20.02
N PRO A 376 -24.57 -9.17 -21.22
CA PRO A 376 -23.93 -8.65 -22.42
C PRO A 376 -23.44 -7.20 -22.25
N ARG A 377 -22.33 -6.87 -22.90
CA ARG A 377 -21.68 -5.53 -22.86
C ARG A 377 -22.65 -4.35 -23.02
N GLN A 378 -23.59 -4.44 -23.95
CA GLN A 378 -24.57 -3.36 -24.21
C GLN A 378 -25.51 -3.13 -23.03
N GLN A 379 -25.87 -4.17 -22.29
CA GLN A 379 -26.73 -4.06 -21.11
C GLN A 379 -25.96 -3.47 -19.92
N LEU A 380 -24.68 -3.82 -19.77
CA LEU A 380 -23.79 -3.17 -18.79
C LEU A 380 -23.69 -1.66 -19.07
N LEU A 381 -23.47 -1.25 -20.32
CA LEU A 381 -23.36 0.18 -20.67
C LEU A 381 -24.62 1.00 -20.37
N ALA A 382 -25.80 0.38 -20.41
CA ALA A 382 -27.10 0.98 -20.14
C ALA A 382 -27.51 0.91 -18.65
N ALA A 383 -27.04 -0.09 -17.90
CA ALA A 383 -27.34 -0.23 -16.48
C ALA A 383 -26.69 0.86 -15.60
N PHE A 384 -25.64 1.51 -16.10
CA PHE A 384 -24.82 2.47 -15.35
C PHE A 384 -25.11 3.95 -15.67
N GLU A 385 -26.35 4.30 -16.00
CA GLU A 385 -26.79 5.71 -16.00
C GLU A 385 -26.81 6.27 -14.57
N GLN A 386 -26.58 7.58 -14.39
CA GLN A 386 -26.57 8.22 -13.07
C GLN A 386 -27.84 7.86 -12.29
N ARG A 387 -27.66 7.20 -11.14
CA ARG A 387 -28.75 6.80 -10.24
C ARG A 387 -28.35 7.15 -8.81
N ASP A 388 -29.30 7.68 -8.07
CA ASP A 388 -29.16 7.87 -6.63
C ASP A 388 -29.49 6.55 -5.92
N PHE A 389 -28.70 6.20 -4.90
CA PHE A 389 -28.87 4.97 -4.15
C PHE A 389 -28.88 5.22 -2.63
N PRO A 390 -29.74 4.52 -1.88
CA PRO A 390 -29.75 4.62 -0.42
C PRO A 390 -28.56 3.85 0.18
N ILE A 391 -27.79 4.52 1.02
CA ILE A 391 -26.67 3.98 1.80
C ILE A 391 -27.15 3.80 3.23
N THR A 392 -27.20 2.56 3.73
CA THR A 392 -27.62 2.30 5.12
C THR A 392 -26.40 2.17 6.03
N ILE A 393 -26.30 3.04 7.04
CA ILE A 393 -25.35 2.90 8.14
C ILE A 393 -26.08 2.32 9.34
N ALA A 394 -25.54 1.22 9.85
CA ALA A 394 -26.08 0.49 10.98
C ALA A 394 -25.20 0.69 12.22
N TYR A 395 -25.80 0.52 13.40
CA TYR A 395 -25.14 0.78 14.68
C TYR A 395 -25.28 -0.42 15.61
N GLU A 396 -24.21 -0.71 16.36
CA GLU A 396 -24.12 -1.76 17.35
C GLU A 396 -23.40 -1.25 18.61
N PRO A 397 -23.64 -1.84 19.79
CA PRO A 397 -22.86 -1.53 20.98
C PRO A 397 -21.37 -1.78 20.75
N LEU A 398 -20.53 -0.81 21.12
CA LEU A 398 -19.08 -0.98 21.12
C LEU A 398 -18.70 -1.89 22.29
N ALA A 399 -17.83 -2.87 22.04
CA ALA A 399 -17.32 -3.71 23.12
C ALA A 399 -16.49 -2.89 24.11
N ALA A 400 -16.65 -3.18 25.40
CA ALA A 400 -15.91 -2.50 26.45
C ALA A 400 -14.39 -2.62 26.19
N SER A 401 -13.71 -1.47 26.08
CA SER A 401 -12.26 -1.41 25.93
C SER A 401 -11.60 -1.01 27.25
N THR A 402 -10.60 -1.77 27.68
CA THR A 402 -9.62 -1.31 28.68
C THR A 402 -8.75 -0.19 28.07
N PRO A 403 -7.93 0.53 28.86
CA PRO A 403 -6.95 1.46 28.31
C PRO A 403 -6.13 0.79 27.19
N GLY A 404 -6.17 1.34 25.97
CA GLY A 404 -5.65 0.69 24.77
C GLY A 404 -6.55 0.86 23.54
N PRO A 405 -6.38 0.02 22.48
CA PRO A 405 -7.16 0.10 21.25
C PRO A 405 -8.65 -0.14 21.49
N LEU A 406 -9.50 0.51 20.69
CA LEU A 406 -10.92 0.19 20.68
C LEU A 406 -11.11 -1.13 19.94
N ARG A 407 -11.80 -2.08 20.57
CA ARG A 407 -12.10 -3.38 19.94
C ARG A 407 -13.42 -3.27 19.20
N LEU A 408 -13.33 -3.16 17.87
CA LEU A 408 -14.48 -3.34 16.98
C LEU A 408 -14.82 -4.82 16.94
N VAL A 409 -16.09 -5.17 17.15
CA VAL A 409 -16.54 -6.58 17.19
C VAL A 409 -17.46 -6.84 16.00
N PRO A 410 -17.05 -7.68 15.03
CA PRO A 410 -17.92 -8.15 13.95
C PRO A 410 -19.00 -9.07 14.53
N SER A 411 -20.12 -8.52 14.99
CA SER A 411 -21.10 -9.35 15.72
C SER A 411 -22.03 -10.13 14.78
N GLY A 412 -22.18 -9.69 13.53
CA GLY A 412 -23.15 -10.25 12.58
C GLY A 412 -24.60 -10.19 13.09
N ALA A 413 -24.84 -9.51 14.22
CA ALA A 413 -26.13 -9.41 14.87
C ALA A 413 -27.01 -8.34 14.21
N ASP A 414 -28.30 -8.36 14.54
CA ASP A 414 -29.20 -7.29 14.10
C ASP A 414 -28.78 -5.96 14.77
N PRO A 415 -28.63 -4.87 14.00
CA PRO A 415 -28.21 -3.60 14.56
C PRO A 415 -29.31 -2.99 15.42
N ILE A 416 -28.90 -2.24 16.44
CA ILE A 416 -29.82 -1.54 17.34
C ILE A 416 -30.49 -0.33 16.67
N ALA A 417 -29.86 0.23 15.62
CA ALA A 417 -30.39 1.34 14.83
C ALA A 417 -29.81 1.37 13.41
N LYS A 418 -30.52 2.03 12.48
CA LYS A 418 -30.09 2.26 11.09
C LYS A 418 -30.41 3.69 10.65
N ARG A 419 -29.53 4.31 9.86
CA ARG A 419 -29.72 5.61 9.20
C ARG A 419 -29.43 5.49 7.71
N VAL A 420 -30.22 6.15 6.87
CA VAL A 420 -30.09 6.09 5.40
C VAL A 420 -29.56 7.43 4.87
N PHE A 421 -28.54 7.35 4.02
CA PHE A 421 -27.90 8.48 3.33
C PHE A 421 -28.07 8.32 1.82
N GLN A 422 -27.94 9.39 1.03
CA GLN A 422 -28.02 9.31 -0.43
C GLN A 422 -26.62 9.26 -1.06
N GLY A 423 -26.37 8.25 -1.90
CA GLY A 423 -25.22 8.15 -2.79
C GLY A 423 -25.61 8.46 -4.23
N SER A 424 -24.62 8.76 -5.09
CA SER A 424 -24.84 9.03 -6.51
C SER A 424 -23.86 8.25 -7.38
N LEU A 425 -24.34 7.47 -8.33
CA LEU A 425 -23.46 6.78 -9.28
C LEU A 425 -22.96 7.73 -10.39
N ARG A 426 -21.67 7.75 -10.70
CA ARG A 426 -21.08 8.55 -11.79
C ARG A 426 -20.28 7.69 -12.77
N LYS A 427 -20.73 7.60 -14.02
CA LYS A 427 -19.99 6.91 -15.08
C LYS A 427 -18.67 7.62 -15.43
N GLY A 428 -17.54 7.08 -14.98
CA GLY A 428 -16.21 7.43 -15.46
C GLY A 428 -15.73 6.39 -16.48
N GLY A 429 -15.47 6.79 -17.72
CA GLY A 429 -14.91 5.88 -18.72
C GLY A 429 -14.14 6.63 -19.78
N GLU A 430 -12.81 6.56 -19.72
CA GLU A 430 -11.96 6.85 -20.87
C GLU A 430 -11.98 5.63 -21.80
N LYS A 431 -12.24 5.86 -23.09
CA LYS A 431 -12.00 4.87 -24.13
C LYS A 431 -10.50 4.86 -24.40
N GLY A 432 -9.79 3.86 -23.91
CA GLY A 432 -8.45 3.48 -24.35
C GLY A 432 -8.53 2.40 -25.42
#